data_AF-A0A9E4KQ01-F1
#
_entry.id   AF-A0A9E4KQ01-F1
#
_cell.length_a   1.000
_cell.length_b   1.000
_cell.length_c   1.000
_cell.angle_alpha   90.00
_cell.angle_beta   90.00
_cell.angle_gamma   90.00
#
_symmetry.space_group_name_H-M   'P 1'
#
loop_
_entity.id
_entity.type
_entity.pdbx_description
1 polymer ?
#
loop_
_entity_poly.entity_id
_entity_poly.type
_entity_poly.pdbx_seq_one_letter_code
_entity_poly.pdbx_strand_id
1 'polypeptide(L)'
;WHTGKEWIEGGTLVERINFVAEKVGNLDLPGVQLIVERMKAGPDNMSPEEFVDGCLDLIGPVQVSESSRNSLIEYAKRSGDIQRSSANFPQRVTEMLQLIVATAEYQYA
;
A
#
# COMPACT_ATOMS: atom_id res chain seq x y z
N TRP A 1 -29.31 15.00 -8.82
CA TRP A 1 -29.54 14.84 -7.37
C TRP A 1 -30.20 13.49 -7.14
N HIS A 2 -29.46 12.54 -6.56
CA HIS A 2 -30.00 11.25 -6.10
C HIS A 2 -29.74 11.17 -4.59
N THR A 3 -30.81 11.24 -3.80
CA THR A 3 -30.78 11.15 -2.34
C THR A 3 -31.02 9.70 -1.92
N GLY A 4 -29.94 8.94 -1.83
CA GLY A 4 -29.93 7.59 -1.25
C GLY A 4 -29.05 7.56 0.00
N LYS A 5 -29.41 6.72 0.98
CA LYS A 5 -28.67 6.50 2.24
C LYS A 5 -27.19 6.14 2.01
N GLU A 6 -26.90 5.57 0.84
CA GLU A 6 -25.57 5.19 0.34
C GLU A 6 -24.59 6.38 0.21
N TRP A 7 -25.07 7.61 0.05
CA TRP A 7 -24.17 8.78 -0.07
C TRP A 7 -23.53 9.18 1.27
N ILE A 8 -24.24 8.98 2.38
CA ILE A 8 -23.73 9.32 3.72
C ILE A 8 -22.58 8.37 4.11
N GLU A 9 -22.65 7.11 3.68
CA GLU A 9 -21.62 6.08 3.91
C GLU A 9 -20.46 6.20 2.91
N GLY A 10 -20.73 6.58 1.66
CA GLY A 10 -19.70 6.77 0.64
C GLY A 10 -18.77 7.96 0.89
N GLY A 11 -19.31 9.09 1.41
CA GLY A 11 -18.50 10.27 1.74
C GLY A 11 -17.47 9.99 2.83
N THR A 12 -17.88 9.30 3.88
CA THR A 12 -16.99 8.93 5.01
C THR A 12 -15.98 7.86 4.64
N LEU A 13 -16.32 6.91 3.77
CA LEU A 13 -15.35 5.91 3.27
C LEU A 13 -14.27 6.56 2.39
N VAL A 14 -14.64 7.43 1.46
CA VAL A 14 -13.68 8.14 0.60
C VAL A 14 -12.76 9.03 1.44
N GLU A 15 -13.30 9.73 2.44
CA GLU A 15 -12.49 10.50 3.39
C GLU A 15 -11.51 9.63 4.19
N ARG A 16 -11.94 8.45 4.66
CA ARG A 16 -11.06 7.49 5.34
C ARG A 16 -9.94 6.99 4.45
N ILE A 17 -10.26 6.59 3.21
CA ILE A 17 -9.27 6.13 2.23
C ILE A 17 -8.25 7.24 1.98
N ASN A 18 -8.71 8.46 1.67
CA ASN A 18 -7.83 9.59 1.40
C ASN A 18 -6.95 9.93 2.61
N PHE A 19 -7.51 9.95 3.81
CA PHE A 19 -6.75 10.22 5.03
C PHE A 19 -5.63 9.20 5.24
N VAL A 20 -5.95 7.90 5.18
CA VAL A 20 -4.94 6.86 5.41
C VAL A 20 -3.91 6.86 4.27
N ALA A 21 -4.34 7.00 3.02
CA ALA A 21 -3.45 7.08 1.86
C ALA A 21 -2.49 8.29 1.96
N GLU A 22 -2.96 9.45 2.44
CA GLU A 22 -2.11 10.61 2.71
C GLU A 22 -1.06 10.29 3.79
N LYS A 23 -1.45 9.61 4.88
CA LYS A 23 -0.51 9.27 5.96
C LYS A 23 0.53 8.26 5.52
N VAL A 24 0.13 7.15 4.89
CA VAL A 24 1.10 6.12 4.46
C VAL A 24 1.92 6.56 3.24
N GLY A 25 1.44 7.58 2.52
CA GLY A 25 2.17 8.26 1.44
C GLY A 25 3.28 9.20 1.92
N ASN A 26 3.31 9.58 3.20
CA ASN A 26 4.17 10.62 3.72
C ASN A 26 5.48 10.06 4.31
N LEU A 27 6.58 10.24 3.57
CA LEU A 27 7.94 9.83 3.96
C LEU A 27 8.54 10.63 5.13
N ASP A 28 7.93 11.73 5.56
CA ASP A 28 8.36 12.49 6.74
C ASP A 28 7.84 11.87 8.05
N LEU A 29 6.91 10.91 7.98
CA LEU A 29 6.38 10.25 9.16
C LEU A 29 7.35 9.15 9.64
N PRO A 30 7.76 9.16 10.93
CA PRO A 30 8.70 8.17 11.47
C PRO A 30 8.23 6.72 11.30
N GLY A 31 6.91 6.48 11.37
CA GLY A 31 6.34 5.16 11.16
C GLY A 31 6.49 4.66 9.72
N VAL A 32 6.33 5.54 8.73
CA VAL A 32 6.51 5.21 7.31
C VAL A 32 7.99 4.97 7.01
N GLN A 33 8.88 5.81 7.55
CA GLN A 33 10.33 5.59 7.45
C GLN A 33 10.73 4.24 8.03
N LEU A 34 10.16 3.85 9.17
CA LEU A 34 10.43 2.55 9.78
C LEU A 34 9.97 1.38 8.90
N ILE A 35 8.83 1.50 8.19
CA ILE A 35 8.40 0.50 7.21
C ILE A 35 9.40 0.41 6.06
N VAL A 36 9.80 1.54 5.48
CA VAL A 36 10.79 1.59 4.39
C VAL A 36 12.12 0.95 4.81
N GLU A 37 12.63 1.28 6.00
CA GLU A 37 13.88 0.71 6.51
C GLU A 37 13.78 -0.80 6.73
N ARG A 38 12.63 -1.31 7.17
CA ARG A 38 12.40 -2.76 7.24
C ARG A 38 12.33 -3.42 5.87
N MET A 39 11.71 -2.76 4.89
CA MET A 39 11.66 -3.24 3.50
C MET A 39 13.05 -3.29 2.84
N LYS A 40 13.99 -2.44 3.29
CA LYS A 40 15.40 -2.47 2.84
C LYS A 40 16.22 -3.62 3.41
N ALA A 41 15.70 -4.40 4.36
CA ALA A 41 16.41 -5.56 4.87
C ALA A 41 16.43 -6.69 3.81
N GLY A 42 17.61 -7.26 3.56
CA GLY A 42 17.79 -8.42 2.67
C GLY A 42 18.65 -8.14 1.42
N PRO A 43 18.67 -9.08 0.45
CA PRO A 43 19.40 -8.94 -0.80
C PRO A 43 18.94 -7.71 -1.61
N ASP A 44 19.78 -7.11 -2.45
CA ASP A 44 19.39 -5.87 -3.14
C ASP A 44 18.18 -6.04 -4.07
N ASN A 45 18.17 -7.11 -4.86
CA ASN A 45 17.05 -7.43 -5.75
C ASN A 45 15.90 -8.05 -4.95
N MET A 46 14.68 -7.64 -5.28
CA MET A 46 13.45 -8.13 -4.67
C MET A 46 12.44 -8.53 -5.76
N SER A 47 11.77 -9.66 -5.60
CA SER A 47 10.67 -10.01 -6.49
C SER A 47 9.43 -9.15 -6.22
N PRO A 48 8.55 -8.92 -7.22
CA PRO A 48 7.26 -8.25 -7.02
C PRO A 48 6.39 -8.90 -5.93
N GLU A 49 6.42 -10.23 -5.84
CA GLU A 49 5.70 -11.01 -4.84
C GLU A 49 6.23 -10.70 -3.43
N GLU A 50 7.54 -10.78 -3.20
CA GLU A 50 8.16 -10.43 -1.92
C GLU A 50 7.91 -8.96 -1.54
N PHE A 51 7.90 -8.06 -2.52
CA PHE A 51 7.64 -6.64 -2.28
C PHE A 51 6.22 -6.39 -1.78
N VAL A 52 5.23 -6.99 -2.43
CA VAL A 52 3.82 -6.87 -2.05
C VAL A 52 3.59 -7.52 -0.68
N ASP A 53 4.10 -8.73 -0.48
CA ASP A 53 3.92 -9.46 0.78
C ASP A 53 4.59 -8.72 1.95
N GLY A 54 5.78 -8.15 1.74
CA GLY A 54 6.46 -7.35 2.75
C GLY A 54 5.68 -6.09 3.14
N CYS A 55 5.05 -5.41 2.15
CA CYS A 55 4.21 -4.24 2.44
C CYS A 55 2.94 -4.63 3.23
N LEU A 56 2.30 -5.76 2.88
CA LEU A 56 1.11 -6.28 3.58
C LEU A 56 1.41 -6.68 5.03
N ASP A 57 2.58 -7.28 5.27
CA ASP A 57 3.01 -7.69 6.62
C ASP A 57 3.34 -6.47 7.50
N LEU A 58 4.03 -5.47 6.97
CA LEU A 58 4.51 -4.33 7.75
C LEU A 58 3.44 -3.28 8.05
N ILE A 59 2.41 -3.15 7.22
CA ILE A 59 1.37 -2.13 7.39
C ILE A 59 0.33 -2.51 8.46
N GLY A 60 0.24 -3.80 8.83
CA GLY A 60 -0.76 -4.28 9.79
C GLY A 60 -1.33 -5.63 9.36
N PRO A 61 -0.52 -6.70 9.36
CA PRO A 61 -0.67 -7.96 8.64
C PRO A 61 -1.99 -8.16 7.89
N VAL A 62 -2.15 -7.47 6.76
CA VAL A 62 -3.42 -7.37 6.04
C VAL A 62 -3.62 -8.61 5.18
N GLN A 63 -4.70 -9.34 5.41
CA GLN A 63 -5.10 -10.45 4.55
C GLN A 63 -5.96 -9.93 3.41
N VAL A 64 -5.44 -10.01 2.19
CA VAL A 64 -6.15 -9.62 0.97
C VAL A 64 -6.55 -10.87 0.17
N SER A 65 -7.59 -10.77 -0.63
CA SER A 65 -7.96 -11.84 -1.56
C SER A 65 -6.85 -12.10 -2.58
N GLU A 66 -6.81 -13.31 -3.14
CA GLU A 66 -5.85 -13.67 -4.19
C GLU A 66 -5.95 -12.72 -5.40
N SER A 67 -7.17 -12.31 -5.77
CA SER A 67 -7.41 -11.32 -6.83
C SER A 67 -6.81 -9.95 -6.54
N SER A 68 -6.97 -9.44 -5.32
CA SER A 68 -6.39 -8.16 -4.90
C SER A 68 -4.87 -8.26 -4.85
N ARG A 69 -4.33 -9.33 -4.26
CA ARG A 69 -2.88 -9.61 -4.22
C ARG A 69 -2.28 -9.65 -5.63
N ASN A 70 -2.92 -10.37 -6.56
CA ASN A 70 -2.46 -10.46 -7.94
C ASN A 70 -2.47 -9.09 -8.63
N SER A 71 -3.47 -8.26 -8.36
CA SER A 71 -3.53 -6.89 -8.89
C SER A 71 -2.39 -6.00 -8.39
N LEU A 72 -2.04 -6.11 -7.10
CA LEU A 72 -0.89 -5.41 -6.49
C LEU A 72 0.45 -5.89 -7.10
N ILE A 73 0.60 -7.20 -7.31
CA ILE A 73 1.80 -7.79 -7.94
C ILE A 73 1.94 -7.32 -9.38
N GLU A 74 0.85 -7.31 -10.15
CA GLU A 74 0.86 -6.82 -11.52
C GLU A 74 1.21 -5.33 -11.60
N TYR A 75 0.75 -4.53 -10.64
CA TYR A 75 1.20 -3.15 -10.51
C TYR A 75 2.70 -3.08 -10.24
N ALA A 76 3.21 -3.82 -9.26
CA ALA A 76 4.63 -3.85 -8.92
C ALA A 76 5.52 -4.26 -10.10
N LYS A 77 5.10 -5.25 -10.90
CA LYS A 77 5.76 -5.69 -12.14
C LYS A 77 5.84 -4.57 -13.18
N ARG A 78 4.73 -3.87 -13.41
CA ARG A 78 4.66 -2.76 -14.39
C ARG A 78 5.52 -1.57 -14.01
N SER A 79 5.74 -1.36 -12.71
CA SER A 79 6.61 -0.30 -12.19
C SER A 79 8.12 -0.63 -12.29
N GLY A 80 8.48 -1.78 -12.87
CA GLY A 80 9.86 -2.18 -13.16
C GLY A 80 10.59 -2.86 -11.99
N ASP A 81 11.86 -3.18 -12.21
CA ASP A 81 12.70 -3.94 -11.27
C ASP A 81 12.79 -3.26 -9.90
N ILE A 82 12.71 -4.07 -8.84
CA ILE A 82 12.69 -3.58 -7.45
C ILE A 82 14.07 -3.83 -6.84
N GLN A 83 14.79 -2.73 -6.63
CA GLN A 83 16.11 -2.72 -6.01
C GLN A 83 16.05 -1.91 -4.72
N ARG A 84 16.42 -2.53 -3.59
CA ARG A 84 16.37 -1.90 -2.26
C ARG A 84 17.33 -0.71 -2.14
N SER A 85 18.44 -0.75 -2.87
CA SER A 85 19.45 0.32 -2.94
C SER A 85 19.04 1.51 -3.80
N SER A 86 17.98 1.37 -4.61
CA SER A 86 17.52 2.43 -5.50
C SER A 86 17.02 3.64 -4.73
N ALA A 87 17.35 4.85 -5.20
CA ALA A 87 16.86 6.10 -4.62
C ALA A 87 15.33 6.23 -4.65
N ASN A 88 14.65 5.57 -5.59
CA ASN A 88 13.19 5.58 -5.69
C ASN A 88 12.51 4.51 -4.81
N PHE A 89 13.25 3.63 -4.14
CA PHE A 89 12.69 2.54 -3.35
C PHE A 89 11.73 3.02 -2.24
N PRO A 90 12.04 4.09 -1.45
CA PRO A 90 11.10 4.62 -0.47
C PRO A 90 9.77 5.04 -1.08
N GLN A 91 9.82 5.69 -2.24
CA GLN A 91 8.62 6.16 -2.96
C GLN A 91 7.77 4.99 -3.46
N ARG A 92 8.41 3.93 -3.98
CA ARG A 92 7.68 2.73 -4.40
C ARG A 92 6.97 2.05 -3.24
N VAL A 93 7.63 1.99 -2.07
CA VAL A 93 7.01 1.43 -0.85
C VAL A 93 5.77 2.22 -0.50
N THR A 94 5.84 3.55 -0.43
CA THR A 94 4.67 4.38 -0.07
C THR A 94 3.54 4.27 -1.08
N GLU A 95 3.84 4.22 -2.38
CA GLU A 95 2.83 3.96 -3.43
C GLU A 95 2.13 2.61 -3.24
N MET A 96 2.88 1.55 -2.92
CA MET A 96 2.31 0.24 -2.64
C MET A 96 1.42 0.25 -1.39
N LEU A 97 1.85 0.91 -0.31
CA LEU A 97 1.03 1.08 0.89
C LEU A 97 -0.26 1.83 0.58
N GLN A 98 -0.22 2.87 -0.26
CA GLN A 98 -1.40 3.62 -0.69
C GLN A 98 -2.41 2.74 -1.46
N LEU A 99 -1.92 1.85 -2.33
CA LEU A 99 -2.77 0.88 -3.02
C LEU A 99 -3.38 -0.14 -2.05
N ILE A 100 -2.61 -0.65 -1.09
CA ILE A 100 -3.08 -1.60 -0.08
C ILE A 100 -4.19 -0.98 0.77
N VAL A 101 -4.02 0.25 1.27
CA VAL A 101 -5.04 0.89 2.11
C VAL A 101 -6.29 1.27 1.33
N ALA A 102 -6.21 1.36 0.01
CA ALA A 102 -7.37 1.58 -0.85
C ALA A 102 -8.16 0.29 -1.17
N THR A 103 -7.67 -0.89 -0.76
CA THR A 103 -8.39 -2.16 -0.94
C THR A 103 -9.63 -2.23 -0.05
N ALA A 104 -10.66 -2.96 -0.52
CA ALA A 104 -11.85 -3.20 0.27
C ALA A 104 -11.51 -3.97 1.56
N GLU A 105 -10.62 -4.95 1.46
CA GLU A 105 -10.17 -5.76 2.58
C GLU A 105 -9.59 -4.91 3.71
N TYR A 106 -8.77 -3.90 3.41
CA TYR A 106 -8.23 -2.99 4.42
C TYR A 106 -9.31 -2.08 5.04
N GLN A 107 -10.27 -1.60 4.23
CA GLN A 107 -11.26 -0.64 4.69
C GLN A 107 -12.38 -1.25 5.54
N TYR A 108 -12.63 -2.54 5.38
CA TYR A 108 -13.67 -3.30 6.07
C TYR A 108 -13.13 -4.34 7.07
N ALA A 109 -11.81 -4.39 7.28
CA ALA A 109 -11.16 -5.22 8.31
C ALA A 109 -11.51 -4.76 9.74
#